data_AF-A0A6P2CYM3-F1
#
_entry.id   AF-A0A6P2CYM3-F1
#
_cell.length_a   1.000
_cell.length_b   1.000
_cell.length_c   1.000
_cell.angle_alpha   90.00
_cell.angle_beta   90.00
_cell.angle_gamma   90.00
#
_symmetry.space_group_name_H-M   'P 1'
#
loop_
_entity.id
_entity.type
_entity.pdbx_description
1 polymer ?
#
loop_
_entity_poly.entity_id
_entity_poly.type
_entity_poly.pdbx_seq_one_letter_code
_entity_poly.pdbx_strand_id
1 'polypeptide(L)'
;MGNGSRFRLHSLWFVGAMGLALTPISAPTAVAKPDNKPGAFEPGQVWDVHITISAEEFAAMQPRTGRGFPGFGPGAAPKAPEKPVDPNREVHRNNFGADLPWATGTVTIGNETFKDIGIRYKGNGTIGDASRTIKKSFKIDLDHFGGTGRFSGSKTINLHCGVADPSKLRESLGYSLYRTAGVPAPRTAFAEVRLTVPGKYDKELLGFYTATEAVDKQFLRNNFGTDAGLLLKPEGVRDFAEMGEDWNQYKKQFAPKRDATPDEAKRVVAFAQLVRKADDATFSKEIDSYLDTDAYLRFLAATAFVANSDGFFTLGHNYYIYLHPKSGRLHFFPWDLDRAFANFMILGTADQQMNLSMAHPYAGTHRLTERVLAVPGMAEKYQKLLKELSAKCFDKERLLKELEATETATKELIARDAKAAQVRKDGAPNGFGFGKPPALKTFIEKRTTSVAAQVAGTSKGHVPTNGGFGGPPPKIGDIMAGPLMGALDTNEDGQLSRDEWIGIAKKVFDASEKDKDGLVDQKALTVGLNGMFPKPPEGSPPPPGGFSLGNFMAGPILSRADANKDGKLTSEELIGAASKLFDAFDKKKAGKLEESAFSEMLSDLFPAPKFGPPPGPPTKDGKKP
;
A
#
# COMPACT_ATOMS: atom_id res chain seq x y z
N MET A 1 28.40 -18.58 75.07
CA MET A 1 27.31 -18.09 75.93
C MET A 1 25.99 -18.25 75.17
N GLY A 2 24.98 -18.86 75.80
CA GLY A 2 23.53 -18.85 75.47
C GLY A 2 23.13 -19.10 74.00
N ASN A 3 22.65 -20.26 73.56
CA ASN A 3 21.52 -21.09 74.01
C ASN A 3 20.14 -20.43 73.83
N GLY A 4 19.25 -21.13 73.14
CA GLY A 4 17.79 -20.91 73.10
C GLY A 4 17.27 -20.56 71.71
N SER A 5 16.29 -21.25 71.09
CA SER A 5 15.29 -22.19 71.60
C SER A 5 14.66 -22.90 70.39
N ARG A 6 14.59 -24.25 70.36
CA ARG A 6 13.39 -25.11 70.60
C ARG A 6 12.25 -24.90 69.57
N PHE A 7 11.59 -25.89 68.95
CA PHE A 7 11.45 -27.32 69.21
C PHE A 7 10.84 -28.05 67.98
N ARG A 8 10.95 -29.39 68.00
CA ARG A 8 10.44 -30.48 67.12
C ARG A 8 8.90 -30.42 66.86
N LEU A 9 8.30 -31.05 65.85
CA LEU A 9 8.09 -32.53 65.73
C LEU A 9 7.49 -32.95 64.36
N HIS A 10 7.60 -34.26 64.11
CA HIS A 10 7.36 -35.07 62.92
C HIS A 10 5.92 -35.14 62.40
N SER A 11 5.75 -35.43 61.09
CA SER A 11 5.22 -36.74 60.61
C SER A 11 5.21 -36.84 59.07
N LEU A 12 5.61 -38.01 58.57
CA LEU A 12 5.54 -38.46 57.16
C LEU A 12 4.08 -38.57 56.69
N TRP A 13 3.82 -38.38 55.39
CA TRP A 13 3.15 -39.36 54.51
C TRP A 13 3.48 -39.08 53.03
N PHE A 14 3.78 -40.16 52.31
CA PHE A 14 3.94 -40.27 50.85
C PHE A 14 2.60 -39.98 50.12
N VAL A 15 2.63 -39.33 48.94
CA VAL A 15 1.96 -39.73 47.67
C VAL A 15 2.42 -38.75 46.58
N GLY A 16 2.73 -39.28 45.39
CA GLY A 16 3.42 -38.58 44.31
C GLY A 16 2.58 -37.60 43.46
N ALA A 17 3.29 -36.84 42.62
CA ALA A 17 2.70 -36.17 41.48
C ALA A 17 3.75 -35.94 40.38
N MET A 18 3.30 -36.17 39.14
CA MET A 18 3.94 -36.00 37.84
C MET A 18 4.93 -34.83 37.71
N GLY A 19 6.07 -35.12 37.10
CA GLY A 19 7.00 -34.13 36.59
C GLY A 19 6.39 -33.37 35.41
N LEU A 20 6.19 -32.06 35.58
CA LEU A 20 6.00 -31.10 34.51
C LEU A 20 7.34 -30.40 34.30
N ALA A 21 8.02 -30.75 33.20
CA ALA A 21 9.17 -30.01 32.71
C ALA A 21 8.69 -28.63 32.19
N LEU A 22 8.84 -27.60 33.01
CA LEU A 22 8.68 -26.20 32.58
C LEU A 22 9.91 -25.80 31.77
N THR A 23 9.75 -25.68 30.46
CA THR A 23 10.68 -24.93 29.62
C THR A 23 10.57 -23.44 29.97
N PRO A 24 11.69 -22.72 30.20
CA PRO A 24 11.61 -21.31 30.50
C PRO A 24 11.24 -20.54 29.23
N ILE A 25 10.04 -19.97 29.21
CA ILE A 25 9.66 -18.92 28.27
C ILE A 25 10.58 -17.74 28.57
N SER A 26 11.52 -17.46 27.67
CA SER A 26 12.31 -16.22 27.73
C SER A 26 11.35 -15.03 27.60
N ALA A 27 11.23 -14.24 28.67
CA ALA A 27 10.52 -12.97 28.62
C ALA A 27 11.25 -12.02 27.66
N PRO A 28 10.53 -11.20 26.87
CA PRO A 28 11.15 -10.20 26.03
C PRO A 28 11.92 -9.21 26.92
N THR A 29 13.21 -9.05 26.65
CA THR A 29 14.09 -8.09 27.31
C THR A 29 13.50 -6.69 27.22
N ALA A 30 13.23 -6.09 28.38
CA ALA A 30 12.79 -4.70 28.48
C ALA A 30 13.84 -3.78 27.83
N VAL A 31 13.43 -3.10 26.77
CA VAL A 31 14.25 -2.10 26.08
C VAL A 31 14.32 -0.85 26.98
N ALA A 32 15.54 -0.43 27.30
CA ALA A 32 15.78 0.80 28.04
C ALA A 32 15.25 2.01 27.26
N LYS A 33 14.51 2.91 27.94
CA LYS A 33 13.99 4.15 27.34
C LYS A 33 15.15 5.13 27.08
N PRO A 34 15.38 5.58 25.84
CA PRO A 34 16.30 6.68 25.58
C PRO A 34 15.64 8.03 25.89
N ASP A 35 16.44 8.98 26.35
CA ASP A 35 16.08 10.38 26.62
C ASP A 35 15.47 11.03 25.37
N ASN A 36 14.15 11.09 25.30
CA ASN A 36 13.38 11.77 24.27
C ASN A 36 12.75 13.03 24.86
N LYS A 37 12.81 14.15 24.14
CA LYS A 37 11.79 15.22 24.28
C LYS A 37 10.41 14.52 24.31
N PRO A 38 9.49 14.83 25.24
CA PRO A 38 8.15 14.27 25.17
C PRO A 38 7.52 14.65 23.81
N GLY A 39 6.93 13.71 23.07
CA GLY A 39 5.86 14.05 22.12
C GLY A 39 6.07 13.94 20.60
N ALA A 40 7.29 13.75 20.05
CA ALA A 40 7.50 13.98 18.61
C ALA A 40 6.62 13.16 17.64
N PHE A 41 6.36 11.90 18.00
CA PHE A 41 5.53 10.96 17.23
C PHE A 41 4.48 10.29 18.13
N GLU A 42 3.91 11.05 19.07
CA GLU A 42 2.84 10.56 19.92
C GLU A 42 1.48 10.65 19.21
N PRO A 43 0.52 9.75 19.51
CA PRO A 43 -0.83 9.82 18.97
C PRO A 43 -1.47 11.20 19.17
N GLY A 44 -2.03 11.77 18.10
CA GLY A 44 -2.70 13.08 18.14
C GLY A 44 -1.76 14.29 18.04
N GLN A 45 -0.43 14.11 18.04
CA GLN A 45 0.50 15.21 17.81
C GLN A 45 0.33 15.80 16.40
N VAL A 46 0.25 17.13 16.31
CA VAL A 46 0.19 17.87 15.05
C VAL A 46 1.29 18.93 15.03
N TRP A 47 2.15 18.88 14.03
CA TRP A 47 3.23 19.85 13.83
C TRP A 47 2.83 20.93 12.81
N ASP A 48 3.05 22.20 13.15
CA ASP A 48 3.14 23.25 12.12
C ASP A 48 4.54 23.19 11.50
N VAL A 49 4.58 22.95 10.19
CA VAL A 49 5.83 22.78 9.43
C VAL A 49 5.90 23.85 8.36
N HIS A 50 6.89 24.71 8.43
CA HIS A 50 7.11 25.75 7.42
C HIS A 50 8.42 25.48 6.68
N ILE A 51 8.32 25.17 5.39
CA ILE A 51 9.45 24.94 4.49
C ILE A 51 9.72 26.24 3.72
N THR A 52 10.98 26.67 3.69
CA THR A 52 11.43 27.81 2.86
C THR A 52 12.55 27.36 1.93
N ILE A 53 12.37 27.62 0.63
CA ILE A 53 13.31 27.26 -0.44
C ILE A 53 13.46 28.46 -1.37
N SER A 54 14.67 28.77 -1.85
CA SER A 54 14.84 29.85 -2.84
C SER A 54 14.13 29.50 -4.16
N ALA A 55 13.82 30.50 -4.99
CA ALA A 55 13.18 30.26 -6.29
C ALA A 55 14.03 29.36 -7.20
N GLU A 56 15.35 29.55 -7.19
CA GLU A 56 16.32 28.75 -7.94
C GLU A 56 16.36 27.29 -7.45
N GLU A 57 16.49 27.09 -6.14
CA GLU A 57 16.51 25.75 -5.54
C GLU A 57 15.19 25.01 -5.76
N PHE A 58 14.06 25.72 -5.64
CA PHE A 58 12.74 25.16 -5.89
C PHE A 58 12.56 24.73 -7.35
N ALA A 59 13.07 25.50 -8.31
CA ALA A 59 13.07 25.13 -9.72
C ALA A 59 13.99 23.92 -9.97
N ALA A 60 15.17 23.90 -9.37
CA ALA A 60 16.17 22.84 -9.55
C ALA A 60 15.73 21.48 -8.99
N MET A 61 14.95 21.46 -7.90
CA MET A 61 14.47 20.23 -7.25
C MET A 61 13.21 19.62 -7.88
N GLN A 62 12.63 20.23 -8.92
CA GLN A 62 11.43 19.68 -9.55
C GLN A 62 11.71 18.25 -10.08
N PRO A 63 10.77 17.30 -9.90
CA PRO A 63 10.95 15.94 -10.37
C PRO A 63 11.23 15.90 -11.87
N ARG A 64 12.16 15.05 -12.29
CA ARG A 64 12.49 14.86 -13.70
C ARG A 64 12.18 13.44 -14.10
N THR A 65 11.35 13.25 -15.12
CA THR A 65 10.93 11.92 -15.55
C THR A 65 11.84 11.42 -16.67
N GLY A 66 12.44 10.24 -16.47
CA GLY A 66 13.04 9.45 -17.55
C GLY A 66 11.98 8.66 -18.33
N ARG A 67 12.41 7.90 -19.36
CA ARG A 67 11.56 6.92 -20.07
C ARG A 67 10.86 6.04 -19.01
N GLY A 68 9.53 6.13 -18.93
CA GLY A 68 8.71 5.45 -17.92
C GLY A 68 8.94 3.94 -17.89
N PHE A 69 8.38 3.28 -16.87
CA PHE A 69 8.47 1.83 -16.72
C PHE A 69 7.85 1.12 -17.94
N PRO A 70 8.47 0.06 -18.53
CA PRO A 70 7.90 -0.64 -19.68
C PRO A 70 6.46 -1.11 -19.41
N GLY A 71 5.51 -0.75 -20.26
CA GLY A 71 4.07 -1.04 -20.08
C GLY A 71 3.29 0.04 -19.33
N PHE A 72 3.98 0.98 -18.69
CA PHE A 72 3.40 2.14 -18.04
C PHE A 72 3.94 3.38 -18.73
N GLY A 73 3.20 3.83 -19.75
CA GLY A 73 3.53 4.99 -20.55
C GLY A 73 3.89 6.21 -19.69
N PRO A 74 4.61 7.19 -20.25
CA PRO A 74 5.00 8.38 -19.51
C PRO A 74 3.75 9.07 -18.97
N GLY A 75 3.48 8.90 -17.67
CA GLY A 75 2.51 9.72 -16.97
C GLY A 75 2.93 11.17 -17.18
N ALA A 76 2.00 11.99 -17.65
CA ALA A 76 2.22 13.40 -17.98
C ALA A 76 2.64 14.21 -16.74
N ALA A 77 3.90 14.08 -16.35
CA ALA A 77 4.60 15.07 -15.57
C ALA A 77 5.11 16.16 -16.55
N PRO A 78 5.22 17.42 -16.11
CA PRO A 78 5.86 18.47 -16.90
C PRO A 78 7.23 17.97 -17.38
N LYS A 79 7.57 18.23 -18.66
CA LYS A 79 8.94 17.99 -19.15
C LYS A 79 9.89 18.76 -18.24
N ALA A 80 10.75 18.04 -17.54
CA ALA A 80 11.83 18.66 -16.81
C ALA A 80 12.77 19.41 -17.77
N PRO A 81 13.48 20.45 -17.30
CA PRO A 81 14.59 21.00 -18.06
C PRO A 81 15.57 19.89 -18.43
N GLU A 82 16.04 19.88 -19.70
CA GLU A 82 16.87 18.81 -20.27
C GLU A 82 18.19 18.58 -19.51
N LYS A 83 18.61 19.53 -18.66
CA LYS A 83 19.78 19.42 -17.80
C LYS A 83 19.50 19.94 -16.39
N PRO A 84 20.11 19.33 -15.35
CA PRO A 84 20.19 19.96 -14.04
C PRO A 84 20.72 21.39 -14.16
N VAL A 85 20.16 22.34 -13.39
CA VAL A 85 20.71 23.71 -13.27
C VAL A 85 22.18 23.66 -12.80
N ASP A 86 22.52 22.64 -12.00
CA ASP A 86 23.88 22.29 -11.62
C ASP A 86 24.15 20.79 -11.93
N PRO A 87 25.09 20.46 -12.84
CA PRO A 87 25.41 19.08 -13.21
C PRO A 87 25.97 18.25 -12.05
N ASN A 88 26.46 18.87 -10.97
CA ASN A 88 26.98 18.19 -9.79
C ASN A 88 25.93 17.97 -8.68
N ARG A 89 24.70 18.47 -8.88
CA ARG A 89 23.62 18.34 -7.89
C ARG A 89 23.33 16.87 -7.60
N GLU A 90 23.30 16.51 -6.32
CA GLU A 90 22.92 15.16 -5.91
C GLU A 90 21.45 14.88 -6.29
N VAL A 91 21.24 13.73 -6.93
CA VAL A 91 19.92 13.28 -7.40
C VAL A 91 19.63 11.90 -6.85
N HIS A 92 18.46 11.76 -6.24
CA HIS A 92 17.91 10.44 -5.94
C HIS A 92 17.05 9.96 -7.11
N ARG A 93 17.49 8.91 -7.81
CA ARG A 93 16.67 8.23 -8.81
C ARG A 93 15.80 7.17 -8.16
N ASN A 94 14.49 7.27 -8.35
CA ASN A 94 13.52 6.31 -7.83
C ASN A 94 13.41 5.07 -8.74
N ASN A 95 12.66 4.05 -8.31
CA ASN A 95 12.56 2.78 -9.04
C ASN A 95 11.73 2.87 -10.32
N PHE A 96 10.96 3.95 -10.47
CA PHE A 96 10.15 4.24 -11.64
C PHE A 96 10.88 5.14 -12.65
N GLY A 97 12.16 5.43 -12.40
CA GLY A 97 13.02 6.20 -13.29
C GLY A 97 12.83 7.72 -13.19
N ALA A 98 12.20 8.21 -12.12
CA ALA A 98 12.14 9.63 -11.83
C ALA A 98 13.36 10.05 -11.01
N ASP A 99 14.01 11.11 -11.48
CA ASP A 99 15.09 11.79 -10.80
C ASP A 99 14.48 12.83 -9.84
N LEU A 100 14.90 12.77 -8.58
CA LEU A 100 14.42 13.61 -7.47
C LEU A 100 15.63 14.35 -6.87
N PRO A 101 15.98 15.53 -7.41
CA PRO A 101 17.14 16.30 -6.98
C PRO A 101 16.97 16.85 -5.57
N TRP A 102 18.08 16.94 -4.82
CA TRP A 102 18.12 17.66 -3.56
C TRP A 102 18.19 19.17 -3.79
N ALA A 103 17.50 19.94 -2.95
CA ALA A 103 17.62 21.38 -2.80
C ALA A 103 18.11 21.75 -1.39
N THR A 104 18.83 22.86 -1.27
CA THR A 104 19.11 23.46 0.02
C THR A 104 17.96 24.36 0.46
N GLY A 105 17.72 24.46 1.77
CA GLY A 105 16.67 25.32 2.30
C GLY A 105 16.63 25.39 3.82
N THR A 106 15.46 25.75 4.35
CA THR A 106 15.19 25.85 5.78
C THR A 106 13.85 25.21 6.08
N VAL A 107 13.74 24.55 7.23
CA VAL A 107 12.46 24.07 7.76
C VAL A 107 12.30 24.52 9.20
N THR A 108 11.11 25.01 9.53
CA THR A 108 10.68 25.29 10.90
C THR A 108 9.62 24.27 11.29
N ILE A 109 9.77 23.63 12.44
CA ILE A 109 8.84 22.63 12.98
C ILE A 109 8.46 23.06 14.38
N GLY A 110 7.20 23.47 14.55
CA GLY A 110 6.77 24.20 15.75
C GLY A 110 7.65 25.45 15.94
N ASN A 111 8.43 25.47 17.03
CA ASN A 111 9.30 26.60 17.36
C ASN A 111 10.78 26.37 16.98
N GLU A 112 11.13 25.22 16.40
CA GLU A 112 12.51 24.86 16.09
C GLU A 112 12.79 25.09 14.60
N THR A 113 13.83 25.87 14.28
CA THR A 113 14.24 26.17 12.89
C THR A 113 15.56 25.48 12.57
N PHE A 114 15.59 24.76 11.46
CA PHE A 114 16.78 24.11 10.92
C PHE A 114 17.15 24.73 9.57
N LYS A 115 18.38 25.24 9.48
CA LYS A 115 18.96 25.85 8.27
C LYS A 115 19.97 24.91 7.64
N ASP A 116 20.35 25.19 6.38
CA ASP A 116 21.37 24.45 5.63
C ASP A 116 21.05 22.95 5.53
N ILE A 117 19.78 22.66 5.30
CA ILE A 117 19.23 21.30 5.21
C ILE A 117 19.01 20.89 3.76
N GLY A 118 19.03 19.59 3.49
CA GLY A 118 18.60 19.01 2.22
C GLY A 118 17.10 18.78 2.19
N ILE A 119 16.44 19.20 1.12
CA ILE A 119 15.01 18.99 0.88
C ILE A 119 14.85 18.38 -0.51
N ARG A 120 14.12 17.27 -0.61
CA ARG A 120 13.71 16.73 -1.91
C ARG A 120 12.30 16.18 -1.86
N TYR A 121 11.68 16.06 -3.02
CA TYR A 121 10.50 15.23 -3.14
C TYR A 121 10.84 13.75 -2.97
N LYS A 122 9.85 12.94 -2.58
CA LYS A 122 9.99 11.49 -2.48
C LYS A 122 8.78 10.75 -3.04
N GLY A 123 9.01 9.48 -3.39
CA GLY A 123 7.97 8.54 -3.79
C GLY A 123 8.34 7.82 -5.08
N ASN A 124 7.70 6.68 -5.30
CA ASN A 124 7.69 5.97 -6.58
C ASN A 124 6.44 6.42 -7.35
N GLY A 125 5.37 5.61 -7.34
CA GLY A 125 4.08 5.96 -7.95
C GLY A 125 3.49 7.27 -7.43
N THR A 126 3.65 7.57 -6.14
CA THR A 126 3.12 8.78 -5.48
C THR A 126 3.57 10.09 -6.14
N ILE A 127 4.77 10.14 -6.75
CA ILE A 127 5.22 11.32 -7.50
C ILE A 127 4.39 11.52 -8.77
N GLY A 128 4.02 10.43 -9.43
CA GLY A 128 3.08 10.43 -10.56
C GLY A 128 1.68 10.83 -10.12
N ASP A 129 1.18 10.24 -9.02
CA ASP A 129 -0.14 10.53 -8.46
C ASP A 129 -0.28 12.03 -8.11
N ALA A 130 0.77 12.63 -7.54
CA ALA A 130 0.83 14.06 -7.17
C ALA A 130 1.34 14.99 -8.28
N SER A 131 1.41 14.54 -9.55
CA SER A 131 1.94 15.34 -10.66
C SER A 131 1.13 16.60 -10.95
N ARG A 132 -0.18 16.60 -10.65
CA ARG A 132 -1.12 17.71 -10.91
C ARG A 132 -1.35 18.67 -9.72
N THR A 133 -0.47 18.64 -8.72
CA THR A 133 -0.51 19.51 -7.53
C THR A 133 0.90 19.87 -7.10
N ILE A 134 1.09 20.99 -6.38
CA ILE A 134 2.36 21.27 -5.70
C ILE A 134 2.53 20.49 -4.38
N LYS A 135 1.45 19.89 -3.87
CA LYS A 135 1.45 19.07 -2.65
C LYS A 135 2.05 17.69 -2.92
N LYS A 136 3.34 17.53 -2.61
CA LYS A 136 4.10 16.29 -2.81
C LYS A 136 4.78 15.87 -1.53
N SER A 137 5.01 14.57 -1.36
CA SER A 137 5.76 14.05 -0.21
C SER A 137 7.19 14.58 -0.20
N PHE A 138 7.67 15.03 0.96
CA PHE A 138 9.02 15.51 1.17
C PHE A 138 9.85 14.51 1.95
N LYS A 139 11.14 14.44 1.61
CA LYS A 139 12.19 13.96 2.49
C LYS A 139 13.09 15.15 2.82
N ILE A 140 13.27 15.39 4.10
CA ILE A 140 14.14 16.45 4.62
C ILE A 140 15.29 15.78 5.37
N ASP A 141 16.52 16.17 5.06
CA ASP A 141 17.74 15.70 5.71
C ASP A 141 18.46 16.90 6.34
N LEU A 142 18.43 16.94 7.66
CA LEU A 142 18.83 18.07 8.50
C LEU A 142 20.36 18.25 8.60
N ASP A 143 21.15 17.32 8.05
CA ASP A 143 22.62 17.43 7.99
C ASP A 143 23.21 17.29 6.59
N HIS A 144 22.37 17.35 5.55
CA HIS A 144 22.80 17.10 4.17
C HIS A 144 23.79 18.15 3.63
N PHE A 145 23.61 19.42 3.97
CA PHE A 145 24.44 20.54 3.49
C PHE A 145 25.16 21.27 4.63
N GLY A 146 25.57 20.54 5.67
CA GLY A 146 26.35 21.08 6.80
C GLY A 146 25.55 21.42 8.04
N GLY A 147 24.22 21.26 8.01
CA GLY A 147 23.39 21.31 9.22
C GLY A 147 23.75 20.21 10.23
N THR A 148 23.34 20.37 11.49
CA THR A 148 23.53 19.36 12.56
C THR A 148 22.23 19.04 13.28
N GLY A 149 21.10 19.45 12.70
CA GLY A 149 19.78 19.37 13.33
C GLY A 149 19.34 17.94 13.61
N ARG A 150 18.61 17.74 14.71
CA ARG A 150 17.99 16.45 15.03
C ARG A 150 16.55 16.66 15.47
N PHE A 151 15.62 16.07 14.73
CA PHE A 151 14.22 15.99 15.11
C PHE A 151 13.93 14.63 15.73
N SER A 152 13.62 14.61 17.04
CA SER A 152 13.44 13.36 17.81
C SER A 152 14.63 12.39 17.71
N GLY A 153 15.86 12.92 17.70
CA GLY A 153 17.09 12.14 17.57
C GLY A 153 17.41 11.66 16.14
N SER A 154 16.50 11.85 15.17
CA SER A 154 16.75 11.57 13.76
C SER A 154 17.22 12.82 13.02
N LYS A 155 18.06 12.61 12.01
CA LYS A 155 18.43 13.65 11.05
C LYS A 155 17.47 13.75 9.88
N THR A 156 16.55 12.80 9.72
CA THR A 156 15.65 12.72 8.58
C THR A 156 14.21 12.90 9.04
N ILE A 157 13.46 13.72 8.31
CA ILE A 157 12.02 13.85 8.46
C ILE A 157 11.36 13.43 7.15
N ASN A 158 10.37 12.56 7.22
CA ASN A 158 9.55 12.17 6.08
C ASN A 158 8.16 12.78 6.25
N LEU A 159 7.72 13.57 5.28
CA LEU A 159 6.38 14.14 5.21
C LEU A 159 5.64 13.51 4.04
N HIS A 160 4.61 12.72 4.31
CA HIS A 160 3.84 12.01 3.30
C HIS A 160 2.56 12.79 3.00
N CYS A 161 2.33 13.14 1.74
CA CYS A 161 1.19 14.00 1.36
C CYS A 161 -0.17 13.30 1.35
N GLY A 162 -0.18 11.96 1.44
CA GLY A 162 -1.39 11.13 1.43
C GLY A 162 -2.16 11.17 0.11
N VAL A 163 -1.53 11.49 -1.03
CA VAL A 163 -2.24 11.63 -2.31
C VAL A 163 -2.91 10.33 -2.78
N ALA A 164 -2.35 9.18 -2.43
CA ALA A 164 -2.89 7.86 -2.74
C ALA A 164 -3.89 7.35 -1.67
N ASP A 165 -4.05 8.08 -0.56
CA ASP A 165 -4.88 7.69 0.57
C ASP A 165 -5.98 8.74 0.80
N PRO A 166 -7.24 8.47 0.40
CA PRO A 166 -8.34 9.40 0.59
C PRO A 166 -8.63 9.76 2.05
N SER A 167 -8.35 8.86 3.01
CA SER A 167 -8.52 9.19 4.43
C SER A 167 -7.32 9.94 4.99
N LYS A 168 -6.13 9.74 4.40
CA LYS A 168 -4.82 10.23 4.88
C LYS A 168 -4.41 9.64 6.23
N LEU A 169 -5.09 8.58 6.69
CA LEU A 169 -4.90 7.96 8.00
C LEU A 169 -4.35 6.53 7.92
N ARG A 170 -4.29 5.91 6.74
CA ARG A 170 -3.91 4.49 6.56
C ARG A 170 -2.53 4.20 7.12
N GLU A 171 -1.55 5.06 6.87
CA GLU A 171 -0.21 4.86 7.40
C GLU A 171 -0.17 4.89 8.93
N SER A 172 -0.84 5.86 9.55
CA SER A 172 -0.85 6.00 11.00
C SER A 172 -1.49 4.77 11.67
N LEU A 173 -2.66 4.35 11.20
CA LEU A 173 -3.36 3.17 11.70
C LEU A 173 -2.56 1.88 11.41
N GLY A 174 -2.01 1.77 10.20
CA GLY A 174 -1.20 0.62 9.78
C GLY A 174 0.01 0.43 10.68
N TYR A 175 0.84 1.45 10.86
CA TYR A 175 2.01 1.33 11.72
C TYR A 175 1.63 1.08 13.19
N SER A 176 0.54 1.67 13.69
CA SER A 176 0.00 1.39 15.03
C SER A 176 -0.31 -0.10 15.22
N LEU A 177 -0.94 -0.73 14.22
CA LEU A 177 -1.23 -2.16 14.20
C LEU A 177 0.03 -3.03 14.22
N TYR A 178 1.04 -2.72 13.39
CA TYR A 178 2.31 -3.46 13.40
C TYR A 178 3.00 -3.37 14.76
N ARG A 179 3.10 -2.16 15.35
CA ARG A 179 3.70 -1.99 16.68
C ARG A 179 2.93 -2.77 17.75
N THR A 180 1.60 -2.74 17.71
CA THR A 180 0.77 -3.49 18.66
C THR A 180 0.89 -5.01 18.48
N ALA A 181 1.18 -5.48 17.26
CA ALA A 181 1.50 -6.88 16.99
C ALA A 181 2.93 -7.28 17.43
N GLY A 182 3.72 -6.36 17.98
CA GLY A 182 5.10 -6.58 18.39
C GLY A 182 6.10 -6.56 17.23
N VAL A 183 5.72 -5.98 16.09
CA VAL A 183 6.61 -5.77 14.94
C VAL A 183 7.19 -4.37 15.04
N PRO A 184 8.53 -4.19 15.01
CA PRO A 184 9.14 -2.86 14.87
C PRO A 184 8.50 -2.13 13.70
N ALA A 185 8.05 -0.90 13.88
CA ALA A 185 7.43 -0.12 12.81
C ALA A 185 7.55 1.38 13.10
N PRO A 186 7.73 2.23 12.07
CA PRO A 186 7.80 3.68 12.24
C PRO A 186 6.65 4.24 13.09
N ARG A 187 6.94 5.16 14.01
CA ARG A 187 5.91 5.99 14.65
C ARG A 187 5.46 7.11 13.69
N THR A 188 4.29 7.66 13.95
CA THR A 188 3.68 8.72 13.13
C THR A 188 3.17 9.86 14.00
N ALA A 189 3.22 11.06 13.44
CA ALA A 189 2.48 12.24 13.87
C ALA A 189 1.84 12.88 12.64
N PHE A 190 1.01 13.89 12.84
CA PHE A 190 0.48 14.69 11.75
C PHE A 190 1.22 16.01 11.61
N ALA A 191 1.12 16.61 10.43
CA ALA A 191 1.69 17.92 10.16
C ALA A 191 0.77 18.74 9.26
N GLU A 192 0.71 20.04 9.52
CA GLU A 192 0.24 21.04 8.57
C GLU A 192 1.46 21.71 7.93
N VAL A 193 1.59 21.62 6.61
CA VAL A 193 2.79 22.05 5.91
C VAL A 193 2.51 23.32 5.11
N ARG A 194 3.35 24.34 5.30
CA ARG A 194 3.40 25.58 4.53
C ARG A 194 4.69 25.69 3.73
N LEU A 195 4.62 26.30 2.56
CA LEU A 195 5.76 26.50 1.67
C LEU A 195 5.97 27.99 1.39
N THR A 196 7.21 28.44 1.47
CA THR A 196 7.65 29.75 0.98
C THR A 196 8.73 29.56 -0.08
N VAL A 197 8.46 30.16 -1.23
CA VAL A 197 9.39 30.30 -2.35
C VAL A 197 9.33 31.77 -2.76
N PRO A 198 10.32 32.60 -2.39
CA PRO A 198 10.29 34.03 -2.67
C PRO A 198 9.93 34.34 -4.14
N GLY A 199 8.97 35.24 -4.34
CA GLY A 199 8.46 35.61 -5.66
C GLY A 199 7.47 34.61 -6.29
N LYS A 200 7.15 33.49 -5.63
CA LYS A 200 6.23 32.47 -6.15
C LYS A 200 5.15 32.02 -5.15
N TYR A 201 5.55 31.71 -3.92
CA TYR A 201 4.67 31.26 -2.85
C TYR A 201 5.06 31.96 -1.54
N ASP A 202 4.10 32.60 -0.87
CA ASP A 202 4.29 33.16 0.47
C ASP A 202 3.42 32.41 1.46
N LYS A 203 4.06 31.65 2.37
CA LYS A 203 3.43 30.74 3.34
C LYS A 203 2.24 29.94 2.78
N GLU A 204 2.35 29.49 1.52
CA GLU A 204 1.31 28.73 0.83
C GLU A 204 1.01 27.45 1.60
N LEU A 205 -0.23 27.26 2.02
CA LEU A 205 -0.64 26.10 2.81
C LEU A 205 -0.70 24.86 1.91
N LEU A 206 0.34 24.03 1.88
CA LEU A 206 0.30 22.77 1.14
C LEU A 206 -0.74 21.79 1.71
N GLY A 207 -0.97 21.85 3.02
CA GLY A 207 -2.07 21.16 3.70
C GLY A 207 -1.61 20.07 4.67
N PHE A 208 -2.41 19.01 4.82
CA PHE A 208 -2.23 17.94 5.81
C PHE A 208 -1.28 16.84 5.32
N TYR A 209 -0.34 16.46 6.17
CA TYR A 209 0.67 15.43 5.91
C TYR A 209 0.77 14.47 7.10
N THR A 210 1.20 13.24 6.83
CA THR A 210 1.69 12.31 7.85
C THR A 210 3.20 12.50 8.00
N ALA A 211 3.65 12.86 9.20
CA ALA A 211 5.06 12.86 9.56
C ALA A 211 5.44 11.46 10.05
N THR A 212 6.30 10.77 9.30
CA THR A 212 6.66 9.37 9.55
C THR A 212 8.10 9.27 10.04
N GLU A 213 8.30 8.59 11.18
CA GLU A 213 9.62 8.33 11.77
C GLU A 213 10.56 7.71 10.73
N ALA A 214 11.78 8.25 10.63
CA ALA A 214 12.76 7.71 9.71
C ALA A 214 13.27 6.35 10.22
N VAL A 215 13.31 5.35 9.34
CA VAL A 215 14.01 4.09 9.61
C VAL A 215 15.51 4.34 9.43
N ASP A 216 16.15 4.76 10.51
CA ASP A 216 17.56 5.07 10.58
C ASP A 216 18.23 4.47 11.84
N LYS A 217 19.43 4.94 12.15
CA LYS A 217 20.19 4.50 13.33
C LYS A 217 19.42 4.70 14.64
N GLN A 218 18.65 5.79 14.79
CA GLN A 218 17.87 6.02 16.01
C GLN A 218 16.72 5.02 16.11
N PHE A 219 16.01 4.77 15.01
CA PHE A 219 14.98 3.73 14.96
C PHE A 219 15.54 2.36 15.35
N LEU A 220 16.72 2.00 14.83
CA LEU A 220 17.35 0.72 15.13
C LEU A 220 17.73 0.59 16.61
N ARG A 221 18.32 1.62 17.22
CA ARG A 221 18.60 1.63 18.66
C ARG A 221 17.32 1.47 19.49
N ASN A 222 16.26 2.19 19.14
CA ASN A 222 14.99 2.16 19.87
C ASN A 222 14.30 0.79 19.80
N ASN A 223 14.43 0.05 18.69
CA ASN A 223 13.68 -1.19 18.47
C ASN A 223 14.51 -2.47 18.67
N PHE A 224 15.83 -2.39 18.50
CA PHE A 224 16.73 -3.55 18.55
C PHE A 224 17.86 -3.39 19.58
N GLY A 225 17.93 -2.25 20.29
CA GLY A 225 19.00 -1.95 21.25
C GLY A 225 20.36 -1.65 20.64
N THR A 226 20.49 -1.70 19.30
CA THR A 226 21.71 -1.41 18.57
C THR A 226 21.42 -1.04 17.11
N ASP A 227 22.23 -0.17 16.53
CA ASP A 227 22.24 0.22 15.12
C ASP A 227 23.44 -0.33 14.33
N ALA A 228 24.24 -1.21 14.94
CA ALA A 228 25.47 -1.72 14.35
C ALA A 228 25.24 -2.75 13.24
N GLY A 229 24.03 -3.35 13.15
CA GLY A 229 23.70 -4.32 12.12
C GLY A 229 23.51 -3.74 10.72
N LEU A 230 23.21 -4.60 9.76
CA LEU A 230 22.98 -4.22 8.37
C LEU A 230 21.49 -3.96 8.13
N LEU A 231 21.14 -2.71 7.82
CA LEU A 231 19.80 -2.33 7.39
C LEU A 231 19.69 -2.40 5.87
N LEU A 232 18.70 -3.14 5.40
CA LEU A 232 18.36 -3.36 3.99
C LEU A 232 16.98 -2.77 3.72
N LYS A 233 16.79 -2.15 2.56
CA LYS A 233 15.46 -1.76 2.07
C LYS A 233 15.23 -2.44 0.73
N PRO A 234 14.74 -3.69 0.72
CA PRO A 234 14.62 -4.42 -0.52
C PRO A 234 13.64 -3.78 -1.51
N GLU A 235 13.94 -3.96 -2.79
CA GLU A 235 13.17 -3.50 -3.93
C GLU A 235 13.08 -4.65 -4.95
N GLY A 236 11.88 -5.18 -5.17
CA GLY A 236 11.66 -6.32 -6.07
C GLY A 236 12.04 -7.68 -5.46
N VAL A 237 12.25 -7.78 -4.15
CA VAL A 237 12.63 -9.03 -3.46
C VAL A 237 11.39 -9.65 -2.82
N ARG A 238 10.66 -10.44 -3.60
CA ARG A 238 9.54 -11.28 -3.12
C ARG A 238 10.02 -12.69 -2.79
N ASP A 239 10.70 -13.31 -3.74
CA ASP A 239 11.01 -14.75 -3.71
C ASP A 239 12.45 -15.09 -3.31
N PHE A 240 13.21 -14.10 -2.84
CA PHE A 240 14.62 -14.23 -2.46
C PHE A 240 15.45 -14.94 -3.53
N ALA A 241 15.37 -14.44 -4.77
CA ALA A 241 16.08 -15.03 -5.90
C ALA A 241 17.56 -15.27 -5.57
N GLU A 242 18.06 -16.42 -5.99
CA GLU A 242 19.46 -16.77 -5.83
C GLU A 242 20.23 -16.26 -7.06
N MET A 243 21.30 -15.52 -6.81
CA MET A 243 22.11 -14.79 -7.79
C MET A 243 23.59 -15.14 -7.56
N GLY A 244 23.88 -16.42 -7.33
CA GLY A 244 25.23 -16.90 -7.01
C GLY A 244 25.73 -16.49 -5.62
N GLU A 245 27.05 -16.52 -5.45
CA GLU A 245 27.73 -16.22 -4.18
C GLU A 245 28.20 -14.75 -4.07
N ASP A 246 28.22 -14.02 -5.19
CA ASP A 246 28.70 -12.65 -5.24
C ASP A 246 27.65 -11.67 -4.73
N TRP A 247 27.89 -11.10 -3.55
CA TRP A 247 27.04 -10.08 -2.93
C TRP A 247 26.75 -8.89 -3.85
N ASN A 248 27.64 -8.54 -4.79
CA ASN A 248 27.38 -7.44 -5.71
C ASN A 248 26.14 -7.67 -6.59
N GLN A 249 25.78 -8.93 -6.87
CA GLN A 249 24.57 -9.27 -7.62
C GLN A 249 23.30 -8.99 -6.79
N TYR A 250 23.40 -9.05 -5.46
CA TYR A 250 22.30 -8.84 -4.52
C TYR A 250 22.12 -7.37 -4.11
N LYS A 251 23.21 -6.58 -4.09
CA LYS A 251 23.22 -5.19 -3.58
C LYS A 251 22.10 -4.33 -4.13
N LYS A 252 21.83 -4.41 -5.44
CA LYS A 252 20.80 -3.59 -6.09
C LYS A 252 19.41 -3.89 -5.56
N GLN A 253 19.06 -5.16 -5.40
CA GLN A 253 17.73 -5.58 -4.97
C GLN A 253 17.55 -5.47 -3.46
N PHE A 254 18.55 -5.81 -2.66
CA PHE A 254 18.45 -5.70 -1.19
C PHE A 254 18.67 -4.27 -0.67
N ALA A 255 19.26 -3.40 -1.50
CA ALA A 255 19.46 -1.97 -1.26
C ALA A 255 19.96 -1.65 0.17
N PRO A 256 21.18 -2.09 0.53
CA PRO A 256 21.74 -1.87 1.86
C PRO A 256 21.94 -0.37 2.13
N LYS A 257 21.70 0.08 3.35
CA LYS A 257 21.83 1.50 3.75
C LYS A 257 23.28 1.93 4.04
N ARG A 258 24.20 0.98 4.02
CA ARG A 258 25.66 1.16 4.07
C ARG A 258 26.31 -0.04 3.38
N ASP A 259 27.60 0.03 3.12
CA ASP A 259 28.33 -1.15 2.71
C ASP A 259 28.23 -2.26 3.77
N ALA A 260 27.94 -3.47 3.30
CA ALA A 260 27.93 -4.66 4.12
C ALA A 260 29.37 -5.11 4.37
N THR A 261 29.65 -5.55 5.59
CA THR A 261 30.89 -6.28 5.87
C THR A 261 30.89 -7.63 5.13
N PRO A 262 32.06 -8.27 4.92
CA PRO A 262 32.12 -9.57 4.27
C PRO A 262 31.22 -10.64 4.93
N ASP A 263 31.11 -10.63 6.25
CA ASP A 263 30.30 -11.62 6.99
C ASP A 263 28.80 -11.34 6.88
N GLU A 264 28.39 -10.06 6.93
CA GLU A 264 27.00 -9.67 6.69
C GLU A 264 26.55 -10.02 5.27
N ALA A 265 27.42 -9.73 4.28
CA ALA A 265 27.19 -10.06 2.89
C ALA A 265 27.00 -11.57 2.70
N LYS A 266 27.92 -12.39 3.22
CA LYS A 266 27.82 -13.86 3.23
C LYS A 266 26.53 -14.33 3.90
N ARG A 267 26.14 -13.70 5.02
CA ARG A 267 24.94 -14.08 5.77
C ARG A 267 23.65 -13.90 4.97
N VAL A 268 23.52 -12.77 4.25
CA VAL A 268 22.35 -12.49 3.40
C VAL A 268 22.30 -13.42 2.18
N VAL A 269 23.45 -13.65 1.54
CA VAL A 269 23.58 -14.59 0.41
C VAL A 269 23.21 -16.01 0.85
N ALA A 270 23.77 -16.49 1.96
CA ALA A 270 23.47 -17.80 2.52
C ALA A 270 21.99 -17.95 2.90
N PHE A 271 21.34 -16.89 3.42
CA PHE A 271 19.90 -16.91 3.65
C PHE A 271 19.09 -17.09 2.35
N ALA A 272 19.42 -16.34 1.29
CA ALA A 272 18.77 -16.51 0.00
C ALA A 272 18.97 -17.93 -0.56
N GLN A 273 20.18 -18.48 -0.44
CA GLN A 273 20.47 -19.86 -0.83
C GLN A 273 19.70 -20.89 0.02
N LEU A 274 19.60 -20.70 1.33
CA LEU A 274 18.80 -21.55 2.21
C LEU A 274 17.34 -21.56 1.75
N VAL A 275 16.76 -20.39 1.49
CA VAL A 275 15.37 -20.25 1.01
C VAL A 275 15.19 -20.92 -0.35
N ARG A 276 16.13 -20.76 -1.29
CA ARG A 276 15.98 -21.24 -2.68
C ARG A 276 16.42 -22.68 -2.92
N LYS A 277 17.58 -23.09 -2.42
CA LYS A 277 18.30 -24.30 -2.82
C LYS A 277 18.26 -25.43 -1.80
N ALA A 278 18.19 -25.12 -0.50
CA ALA A 278 18.18 -26.17 0.52
C ALA A 278 16.93 -27.05 0.41
N ASP A 279 17.07 -28.35 0.69
CA ASP A 279 15.92 -29.22 0.89
C ASP A 279 15.15 -28.84 2.18
N ASP A 280 13.95 -29.39 2.36
CA ASP A 280 13.06 -28.99 3.46
C ASP A 280 13.57 -29.44 4.83
N ALA A 281 14.30 -30.56 4.90
CA ALA A 281 14.91 -31.01 6.13
C ALA A 281 16.01 -30.05 6.61
N THR A 282 16.88 -29.62 5.69
CA THR A 282 17.95 -28.65 5.96
C THR A 282 17.37 -27.29 6.30
N PHE A 283 16.40 -26.81 5.52
CA PHE A 283 15.72 -25.55 5.81
C PHE A 283 15.06 -25.55 7.18
N SER A 284 14.27 -26.58 7.49
CA SER A 284 13.60 -26.71 8.78
C SER A 284 14.58 -26.73 9.95
N LYS A 285 15.76 -27.30 9.77
CA LYS A 285 16.81 -27.36 10.80
C LYS A 285 17.53 -26.02 10.98
N GLU A 286 17.74 -25.27 9.91
CA GLU A 286 18.66 -24.13 9.92
C GLU A 286 17.96 -22.76 9.98
N ILE A 287 16.68 -22.65 9.60
CA ILE A 287 16.00 -21.36 9.41
C ILE A 287 16.05 -20.46 10.65
N ASP A 288 15.93 -21.01 11.86
CA ASP A 288 15.97 -20.25 13.11
C ASP A 288 17.33 -19.59 13.39
N SER A 289 18.41 -20.08 12.76
CA SER A 289 19.71 -19.42 12.83
C SER A 289 19.76 -18.16 11.96
N TYR A 290 19.02 -18.11 10.85
CA TYR A 290 19.04 -16.99 9.91
C TYR A 290 17.90 -15.99 10.13
N LEU A 291 16.76 -16.45 10.61
CA LEU A 291 15.53 -15.67 10.72
C LEU A 291 15.01 -15.73 12.16
N ASP A 292 14.62 -14.58 12.70
CA ASP A 292 13.80 -14.59 13.91
C ASP A 292 12.37 -14.99 13.52
N THR A 293 12.08 -16.29 13.56
CA THR A 293 10.81 -16.86 13.06
C THR A 293 9.61 -16.35 13.86
N ASP A 294 9.77 -16.10 15.15
CA ASP A 294 8.74 -15.46 15.98
C ASP A 294 8.40 -14.05 15.52
N ALA A 295 9.42 -13.22 15.26
CA ALA A 295 9.23 -11.88 14.72
C ALA A 295 8.65 -11.92 13.31
N TYR A 296 9.10 -12.87 12.47
CA TYR A 296 8.61 -13.04 11.10
C TYR A 296 7.13 -13.43 11.07
N LEU A 297 6.67 -14.35 11.92
CA LEU A 297 5.25 -14.71 12.00
C LEU A 297 4.37 -13.53 12.43
N ARG A 298 4.87 -12.64 13.31
CA ARG A 298 4.15 -11.40 13.67
C ARG A 298 4.10 -10.42 12.52
N PHE A 299 5.19 -10.25 11.79
CA PHE A 299 5.24 -9.46 10.56
C PHE A 299 4.25 -10.00 9.53
N LEU A 300 4.22 -11.32 9.32
CA LEU A 300 3.30 -11.99 8.40
C LEU A 300 1.83 -11.74 8.80
N ALA A 301 1.49 -11.97 10.07
CA ALA A 301 0.15 -11.75 10.60
C ALA A 301 -0.28 -10.29 10.43
N ALA A 302 0.55 -9.34 10.85
CA ALA A 302 0.24 -7.91 10.73
C ALA A 302 0.07 -7.48 9.26
N THR A 303 0.93 -7.95 8.36
CA THR A 303 0.84 -7.68 6.91
C THR A 303 -0.46 -8.22 6.32
N ALA A 304 -0.88 -9.41 6.73
CA ALA A 304 -2.15 -10.00 6.31
C ALA A 304 -3.37 -9.27 6.93
N PHE A 305 -3.31 -8.87 8.21
CA PHE A 305 -4.38 -8.12 8.86
C PHE A 305 -4.68 -6.80 8.15
N VAL A 306 -3.65 -6.01 7.84
CA VAL A 306 -3.81 -4.72 7.16
C VAL A 306 -4.01 -4.84 5.65
N ALA A 307 -4.01 -6.05 5.08
CA ALA A 307 -4.10 -6.30 3.65
C ALA A 307 -3.06 -5.45 2.85
N ASN A 308 -1.79 -5.47 3.28
CA ASN A 308 -0.73 -4.71 2.59
C ASN A 308 -0.24 -5.44 1.34
N SER A 309 -0.97 -5.23 0.26
CA SER A 309 -0.79 -5.86 -1.04
C SER A 309 0.26 -5.16 -1.92
N ASP A 310 0.63 -3.89 -1.65
CA ASP A 310 1.68 -3.15 -2.39
C ASP A 310 3.11 -3.45 -1.87
N GLY A 311 3.24 -4.44 -0.97
CA GLY A 311 4.47 -4.67 -0.22
C GLY A 311 5.15 -6.01 -0.50
N PHE A 312 5.62 -6.60 0.60
CA PHE A 312 6.38 -7.84 0.66
C PHE A 312 5.80 -8.96 -0.21
N PHE A 313 4.49 -9.16 -0.15
CA PHE A 313 3.78 -10.27 -0.78
C PHE A 313 3.68 -10.21 -2.30
N THR A 314 3.79 -9.03 -2.91
CA THR A 314 3.40 -8.85 -4.31
C THR A 314 4.55 -8.34 -5.14
N LEU A 315 4.97 -7.11 -4.85
CA LEU A 315 6.01 -6.43 -5.60
C LEU A 315 7.37 -6.54 -4.90
N GLY A 316 7.42 -7.07 -3.68
CA GLY A 316 8.68 -7.31 -2.97
C GLY A 316 9.40 -6.03 -2.58
N HIS A 317 8.66 -4.96 -2.27
CA HIS A 317 9.18 -3.71 -1.71
C HIS A 317 8.31 -3.25 -0.53
N ASN A 318 8.48 -2.00 -0.05
CA ASN A 318 7.73 -1.44 1.07
C ASN A 318 7.92 -2.23 2.39
N TYR A 319 9.14 -2.73 2.59
CA TYR A 319 9.58 -3.30 3.86
C TYR A 319 11.09 -3.08 4.04
N TYR A 320 11.56 -3.29 5.25
CA TYR A 320 12.97 -3.33 5.60
C TYR A 320 13.34 -4.69 6.15
N ILE A 321 14.62 -5.05 5.99
CA ILE A 321 15.24 -6.15 6.71
C ILE A 321 16.38 -5.59 7.55
N TYR A 322 16.45 -5.99 8.82
CA TYR A 322 17.60 -5.72 9.68
C TYR A 322 18.31 -7.03 10.02
N LEU A 323 19.58 -7.14 9.66
CA LEU A 323 20.45 -8.23 10.11
C LEU A 323 21.04 -7.83 11.46
N HIS A 324 20.55 -8.44 12.54
CA HIS A 324 20.97 -8.09 13.88
C HIS A 324 22.40 -8.60 14.16
N PRO A 325 23.32 -7.74 14.63
CA PRO A 325 24.77 -8.03 14.60
C PRO A 325 25.19 -9.10 15.60
N LYS A 326 24.44 -9.29 16.70
CA LYS A 326 24.79 -10.29 17.74
C LYS A 326 24.18 -11.66 17.48
N SER A 327 22.95 -11.70 16.96
CA SER A 327 22.22 -12.96 16.75
C SER A 327 22.43 -13.51 15.35
N GLY A 328 22.87 -12.68 14.39
CA GLY A 328 22.95 -13.06 12.98
C GLY A 328 21.60 -13.35 12.35
N ARG A 329 20.50 -12.92 12.99
CA ARG A 329 19.12 -13.15 12.52
C ARG A 329 18.58 -11.93 11.80
N LEU A 330 17.80 -12.18 10.75
CA LEU A 330 17.08 -11.19 9.97
C LEU A 330 15.73 -10.87 10.65
N HIS A 331 15.37 -9.60 10.65
CA HIS A 331 14.10 -9.08 11.16
C HIS A 331 13.39 -8.27 10.07
N PHE A 332 12.10 -8.52 9.87
CA PHE A 332 11.28 -7.89 8.83
C PHE A 332 10.32 -6.88 9.45
N PHE A 333 10.14 -5.73 8.79
CA PHE A 333 9.21 -4.71 9.25
C PHE A 333 8.73 -3.79 8.12
N PRO A 334 7.54 -3.17 8.24
CA PRO A 334 6.88 -2.48 7.14
C PRO A 334 7.50 -1.12 6.82
N TRP A 335 7.20 -0.64 5.62
CA TRP A 335 7.36 0.74 5.17
C TRP A 335 6.25 1.08 4.17
N ASP A 336 5.95 2.35 3.93
CA ASP A 336 4.94 2.84 2.95
C ASP A 336 3.61 2.05 3.02
N LEU A 337 2.74 2.45 3.95
CA LEU A 337 1.44 1.79 4.18
C LEU A 337 0.25 2.60 3.62
N ASP A 338 0.50 3.57 2.75
CA ASP A 338 -0.55 4.41 2.13
C ASP A 338 -1.49 3.58 1.25
N ARG A 339 -0.99 2.48 0.66
CA ARG A 339 -1.75 1.53 -0.16
C ARG A 339 -2.26 0.28 0.58
N ALA A 340 -2.14 0.24 1.91
CA ALA A 340 -2.76 -0.81 2.74
C ALA A 340 -4.27 -0.60 2.89
N PHE A 341 -4.95 -1.51 3.60
CA PHE A 341 -6.39 -1.45 3.89
C PHE A 341 -7.27 -1.49 2.61
N ALA A 342 -7.00 -2.48 1.75
CA ALA A 342 -7.68 -2.67 0.48
C ALA A 342 -7.55 -1.47 -0.49
N ASN A 343 -6.39 -0.79 -0.46
CA ASN A 343 -6.08 0.36 -1.31
C ASN A 343 -5.05 0.02 -2.42
N PHE A 344 -4.92 -1.26 -2.76
CA PHE A 344 -4.06 -1.74 -3.84
C PHE A 344 -4.80 -2.61 -4.85
N MET A 345 -5.68 -1.95 -5.60
CA MET A 345 -6.66 -2.54 -6.53
C MET A 345 -6.05 -3.32 -7.71
N ILE A 346 -4.73 -3.28 -7.89
CA ILE A 346 -4.01 -4.14 -8.85
C ILE A 346 -4.14 -5.63 -8.48
N LEU A 347 -4.37 -5.95 -7.20
CA LEU A 347 -4.52 -7.33 -6.71
C LEU A 347 -5.95 -7.83 -6.55
N GLY A 348 -6.92 -7.08 -7.06
CA GLY A 348 -8.33 -7.46 -7.01
C GLY A 348 -9.21 -6.38 -6.36
N THR A 349 -10.50 -6.66 -6.29
CA THR A 349 -11.51 -5.74 -5.74
C THR A 349 -11.27 -5.45 -4.26
N ALA A 350 -11.89 -4.40 -3.72
CA ALA A 350 -11.75 -4.10 -2.29
C ALA A 350 -12.31 -5.25 -1.43
N ASP A 351 -13.43 -5.86 -1.85
CA ASP A 351 -14.01 -7.03 -1.17
C ASP A 351 -13.06 -8.24 -1.14
N GLN A 352 -12.41 -8.54 -2.26
CA GLN A 352 -11.41 -9.61 -2.33
C GLN A 352 -10.25 -9.33 -1.36
N GLN A 353 -9.77 -8.08 -1.34
CA GLN A 353 -8.70 -7.65 -0.44
C GLN A 353 -9.11 -7.69 1.04
N MET A 354 -10.33 -7.27 1.38
CA MET A 354 -10.89 -7.37 2.73
C MET A 354 -11.11 -8.83 3.17
N ASN A 355 -11.25 -9.76 2.22
CA ASN A 355 -11.39 -11.18 2.50
C ASN A 355 -10.08 -11.98 2.34
N LEU A 356 -8.90 -11.36 2.14
CA LEU A 356 -7.63 -12.07 1.92
C LEU A 356 -7.36 -13.18 2.94
N SER A 357 -6.81 -14.30 2.46
CA SER A 357 -6.38 -15.41 3.29
C SER A 357 -5.28 -14.98 4.26
N MET A 358 -5.42 -15.33 5.54
CA MET A 358 -4.38 -15.05 6.55
C MET A 358 -3.16 -15.95 6.40
N ALA A 359 -3.30 -17.11 5.75
CA ALA A 359 -2.20 -18.05 5.51
C ALA A 359 -1.54 -17.86 4.14
N HIS A 360 -2.30 -17.36 3.15
CA HIS A 360 -1.83 -17.21 1.77
C HIS A 360 -2.36 -15.90 1.13
N PRO A 361 -2.00 -14.71 1.65
CA PRO A 361 -2.49 -13.40 1.17
C PRO A 361 -1.84 -12.92 -0.15
N TYR A 362 -1.28 -13.83 -0.94
CA TYR A 362 -0.49 -13.55 -2.14
C TYR A 362 -0.87 -14.47 -3.28
N ALA A 363 -0.56 -14.08 -4.51
CA ALA A 363 -0.81 -14.94 -5.66
C ALA A 363 0.37 -15.87 -5.93
N GLY A 364 0.04 -17.08 -6.38
CA GLY A 364 1.04 -18.09 -6.73
C GLY A 364 1.86 -18.47 -5.50
N THR A 365 3.19 -18.46 -5.66
CA THR A 365 4.11 -18.87 -4.59
C THR A 365 4.76 -17.69 -3.90
N HIS A 366 5.00 -17.84 -2.60
CA HIS A 366 5.86 -16.96 -1.83
C HIS A 366 6.79 -17.81 -0.97
N ARG A 367 7.94 -18.17 -1.55
CA ARG A 367 8.75 -19.31 -1.11
C ARG A 367 9.19 -19.25 0.36
N LEU A 368 9.62 -18.09 0.86
CA LEU A 368 10.04 -17.98 2.27
C LEU A 368 8.88 -18.30 3.22
N THR A 369 7.70 -17.71 2.98
CA THR A 369 6.52 -17.87 3.83
C THR A 369 6.03 -19.31 3.83
N GLU A 370 5.89 -19.91 2.65
CA GLU A 370 5.41 -21.29 2.53
C GLU A 370 6.33 -22.26 3.27
N ARG A 371 7.65 -22.12 3.08
CA ARG A 371 8.62 -23.00 3.73
C ARG A 371 8.68 -22.79 5.24
N VAL A 372 8.60 -21.54 5.71
CA VAL A 372 8.50 -21.26 7.16
C VAL A 372 7.26 -21.92 7.75
N LEU A 373 6.08 -21.74 7.14
CA LEU A 373 4.84 -22.34 7.64
C LEU A 373 4.82 -23.87 7.54
N ALA A 374 5.60 -24.47 6.63
CA ALA A 374 5.78 -25.91 6.50
C ALA A 374 6.76 -26.53 7.52
N VAL A 375 7.52 -25.72 8.27
CA VAL A 375 8.34 -26.21 9.39
C VAL A 375 7.44 -26.87 10.44
N PRO A 376 7.77 -28.07 10.95
CA PRO A 376 6.93 -28.77 11.93
C PRO A 376 6.56 -27.88 13.13
N GLY A 377 5.26 -27.74 13.40
CA GLY A 377 4.72 -26.92 14.49
C GLY A 377 4.55 -25.43 14.17
N MET A 378 5.06 -24.94 13.05
CA MET A 378 5.05 -23.51 12.72
C MET A 378 3.67 -23.02 12.27
N ALA A 379 2.93 -23.83 11.51
CA ALA A 379 1.55 -23.52 11.13
C ALA A 379 0.64 -23.42 12.37
N GLU A 380 0.76 -24.33 13.33
CA GLU A 380 0.02 -24.31 14.59
C GLU A 380 0.39 -23.09 15.44
N LYS A 381 1.70 -22.77 15.51
CA LYS A 381 2.20 -21.56 16.16
C LYS A 381 1.61 -20.30 15.53
N TYR A 382 1.56 -20.24 14.20
CA TYR A 382 0.97 -19.13 13.47
C TYR A 382 -0.54 -19.01 13.70
N GLN A 383 -1.30 -20.12 13.69
CA GLN A 383 -2.73 -20.09 13.99
C GLN A 383 -3.02 -19.61 15.42
N LYS A 384 -2.23 -20.05 16.40
CA LYS A 384 -2.34 -19.55 17.78
C LYS A 384 -2.05 -18.05 17.85
N LEU A 385 -1.02 -17.59 17.14
CA LEU A 385 -0.68 -16.18 17.05
C LEU A 385 -1.79 -15.35 16.39
N LEU A 386 -2.39 -15.84 15.29
CA LEU A 386 -3.52 -15.18 14.64
C LEU A 386 -4.70 -15.00 15.59
N LYS A 387 -5.05 -16.04 16.36
CA LYS A 387 -6.12 -15.97 17.37
C LYS A 387 -5.82 -14.97 18.48
N GLU A 388 -4.57 -14.92 18.96
CA GLU A 388 -4.16 -13.94 19.97
C GLU A 388 -4.23 -12.52 19.41
N LEU A 389 -3.65 -12.29 18.23
CA LEU A 389 -3.59 -10.97 17.62
C LEU A 389 -4.96 -10.49 17.17
N SER A 390 -5.87 -11.37 16.70
CA SER A 390 -7.23 -10.97 16.33
C SER A 390 -8.04 -10.47 17.52
N ALA A 391 -7.80 -11.01 18.73
CA ALA A 391 -8.49 -10.60 19.95
C ALA A 391 -7.86 -9.38 20.64
N LYS A 392 -6.62 -9.03 20.31
CA LYS A 392 -5.87 -7.91 20.96
C LYS A 392 -5.55 -6.79 19.99
N CYS A 393 -4.81 -7.11 18.94
CA CYS A 393 -4.28 -6.17 17.96
C CYS A 393 -5.33 -5.79 16.92
N PHE A 394 -6.07 -6.77 16.41
CA PHE A 394 -7.06 -6.56 15.35
C PHE A 394 -8.50 -6.68 15.86
N ASP A 395 -8.72 -6.24 17.10
CA ASP A 395 -10.04 -6.20 17.72
C ASP A 395 -10.91 -5.09 17.09
N LYS A 396 -12.17 -5.42 16.76
CA LYS A 396 -13.07 -4.52 16.04
C LYS A 396 -13.38 -3.25 16.83
N GLU A 397 -13.78 -3.38 18.09
CA GLU A 397 -14.22 -2.24 18.90
C GLU A 397 -13.06 -1.29 19.17
N ARG A 398 -11.90 -1.86 19.49
CA ARG A 398 -10.66 -1.11 19.68
C ARG A 398 -10.28 -0.32 18.43
N LEU A 399 -10.29 -0.94 17.25
CA LEU A 399 -9.92 -0.29 15.99
C LEU A 399 -10.90 0.80 15.59
N LEU A 400 -12.20 0.56 15.75
CA LEU A 400 -13.21 1.58 15.49
C LEU A 400 -13.06 2.78 16.42
N LYS A 401 -12.76 2.55 17.71
CA LYS A 401 -12.50 3.62 18.67
C LYS A 401 -11.22 4.41 18.36
N GLU A 402 -10.14 3.74 17.95
CA GLU A 402 -8.90 4.39 17.52
C GLU A 402 -9.11 5.23 16.25
N LEU A 403 -9.88 4.70 15.29
CA LEU A 403 -10.24 5.41 14.07
C LEU A 403 -11.08 6.66 14.39
N GLU A 404 -12.15 6.53 15.17
CA GLU A 404 -13.03 7.64 15.53
C GLU A 404 -12.29 8.75 16.26
N ALA A 405 -11.42 8.39 17.22
CA ALA A 405 -10.58 9.36 17.93
C ALA A 405 -9.64 10.10 16.96
N THR A 406 -9.04 9.38 16.00
CA THR A 406 -8.14 9.97 15.01
C THR A 406 -8.88 10.85 14.01
N GLU A 407 -10.03 10.42 13.50
CA GLU A 407 -10.90 11.20 12.61
C GLU A 407 -11.36 12.49 13.30
N THR A 408 -11.76 12.40 14.58
CA THR A 408 -12.14 13.57 15.38
C THR A 408 -10.98 14.55 15.52
N ALA A 409 -9.78 14.07 15.86
CA ALA A 409 -8.60 14.91 16.02
C ALA A 409 -8.10 15.56 14.71
N THR A 410 -8.41 14.95 13.56
CA THR A 410 -7.88 15.39 12.24
C THR A 410 -8.92 16.07 11.35
N LYS A 411 -10.20 16.06 11.72
CA LYS A 411 -11.31 16.62 10.92
C LYS A 411 -11.03 18.02 10.37
N GLU A 412 -10.63 18.95 11.23
CA GLU A 412 -10.35 20.34 10.83
C GLU A 412 -9.09 20.48 9.97
N LEU A 413 -8.10 19.61 10.14
CA LEU A 413 -6.90 19.59 9.30
C LEU A 413 -7.23 19.09 7.89
N ILE A 414 -8.04 18.05 7.77
CA ILE A 414 -8.48 17.50 6.49
C ILE A 414 -9.38 18.50 5.75
N ALA A 415 -10.29 19.19 6.46
CA ALA A 415 -11.12 20.23 5.87
C ALA A 415 -10.28 21.39 5.31
N ARG A 416 -9.26 21.83 6.07
CA ARG A 416 -8.30 22.85 5.60
C ARG A 416 -7.46 22.37 4.42
N ASP A 417 -7.04 21.10 4.42
CA ASP A 417 -6.34 20.48 3.28
C ASP A 417 -7.17 20.55 1.99
N ALA A 418 -8.45 20.14 2.05
CA ALA A 418 -9.35 20.18 0.91
C ALA A 418 -9.58 21.60 0.40
N LYS A 419 -9.80 22.57 1.31
CA LYS A 419 -9.94 23.98 0.97
C LYS A 419 -8.67 24.53 0.31
N ALA A 420 -7.50 24.18 0.83
CA ALA A 420 -6.23 24.62 0.27
C ALA A 420 -6.02 24.06 -1.15
N ALA A 421 -6.38 22.80 -1.39
CA ALA A 421 -6.34 22.20 -2.72
C ALA A 421 -7.26 22.93 -3.71
N GLN A 422 -8.47 23.30 -3.28
CA GLN A 422 -9.41 24.09 -4.09
C GLN A 422 -8.86 25.49 -4.42
N VAL A 423 -8.29 26.19 -3.44
CA VAL A 423 -7.68 27.52 -3.63
C VAL A 423 -6.54 27.46 -4.65
N ARG A 424 -5.69 26.43 -4.55
CA ARG A 424 -4.61 26.19 -5.52
C ARG A 424 -5.08 25.67 -6.88
N LYS A 425 -6.35 25.27 -7.00
CA LYS A 425 -6.90 24.60 -8.17
C LYS A 425 -6.12 23.33 -8.52
N ASP A 426 -5.76 22.56 -7.49
CA ASP A 426 -5.06 21.29 -7.65
C ASP A 426 -5.91 20.35 -8.51
N GLY A 427 -5.28 19.70 -9.49
CA GLY A 427 -5.94 18.65 -10.27
C GLY A 427 -6.14 17.40 -9.42
N ALA A 428 -7.14 16.59 -9.75
CA ALA A 428 -7.32 15.27 -9.14
C ALA A 428 -6.02 14.45 -9.22
N PRO A 429 -5.73 13.53 -8.29
CA PRO A 429 -4.55 12.66 -8.39
C PRO A 429 -4.47 11.98 -9.75
N ASN A 430 -3.30 11.95 -10.39
CA ASN A 430 -3.08 11.25 -11.66
C ASN A 430 -2.81 9.76 -11.44
N GLY A 431 -3.48 9.19 -10.43
CA GLY A 431 -3.29 7.80 -10.05
C GLY A 431 -3.84 6.85 -11.09
N PHE A 432 -3.39 5.61 -11.02
CA PHE A 432 -4.02 4.55 -11.75
C PHE A 432 -5.49 4.48 -11.33
N GLY A 433 -6.41 4.79 -12.26
CA GLY A 433 -7.84 4.95 -11.99
C GLY A 433 -8.56 3.65 -11.63
N PHE A 434 -8.08 2.93 -10.62
CA PHE A 434 -8.55 1.60 -10.20
C PHE A 434 -9.63 1.65 -9.10
N GLY A 435 -10.35 2.75 -8.98
CA GLY A 435 -11.51 2.87 -8.09
C GLY A 435 -11.21 3.58 -6.77
N LYS A 436 -12.28 3.85 -6.01
CA LYS A 436 -12.21 4.46 -4.68
C LYS A 436 -11.95 3.33 -3.67
N PRO A 437 -10.88 3.39 -2.87
CA PRO A 437 -10.69 2.41 -1.81
C PRO A 437 -11.80 2.53 -0.76
N PRO A 438 -12.10 1.47 0.01
CA PRO A 438 -13.17 1.51 0.99
C PRO A 438 -12.86 2.53 2.09
N ALA A 439 -13.90 3.02 2.77
CA ALA A 439 -13.72 3.72 4.02
C ALA A 439 -13.00 2.81 5.04
N LEU A 440 -12.16 3.38 5.90
CA LEU A 440 -11.44 2.60 6.92
C LEU A 440 -12.39 1.87 7.87
N LYS A 441 -13.54 2.47 8.20
CA LYS A 441 -14.60 1.82 8.98
C LYS A 441 -15.12 0.56 8.30
N THR A 442 -15.51 0.64 7.03
CA THR A 442 -15.96 -0.49 6.22
C THR A 442 -14.90 -1.59 6.15
N PHE A 443 -13.63 -1.19 5.95
CA PHE A 443 -12.52 -2.13 6.01
C PHE A 443 -12.44 -2.85 7.35
N ILE A 444 -12.44 -2.13 8.47
CA ILE A 444 -12.35 -2.72 9.82
C ILE A 444 -13.50 -3.71 10.02
N GLU A 445 -14.73 -3.33 9.69
CA GLU A 445 -15.92 -4.18 9.87
C GLU A 445 -15.87 -5.46 9.03
N LYS A 446 -15.63 -5.35 7.71
CA LYS A 446 -15.55 -6.51 6.82
C LYS A 446 -14.31 -7.37 7.11
N ARG A 447 -13.15 -6.76 7.35
CA ARG A 447 -11.88 -7.48 7.59
C ARG A 447 -11.90 -8.23 8.91
N THR A 448 -12.34 -7.61 10.01
CA THR A 448 -12.43 -8.31 11.32
C THR A 448 -13.39 -9.49 11.26
N THR A 449 -14.50 -9.36 10.51
CA THR A 449 -15.45 -10.46 10.26
C THR A 449 -14.80 -11.60 9.47
N SER A 450 -14.10 -11.28 8.37
CA SER A 450 -13.35 -12.28 7.59
C SER A 450 -12.30 -12.99 8.45
N VAL A 451 -11.51 -12.24 9.23
CA VAL A 451 -10.47 -12.83 10.07
C VAL A 451 -11.06 -13.71 11.18
N ALA A 452 -12.15 -13.29 11.82
CA ALA A 452 -12.83 -14.12 12.82
C ALA A 452 -13.29 -15.47 12.23
N ALA A 453 -13.87 -15.46 11.02
CA ALA A 453 -14.26 -16.68 10.31
C ALA A 453 -13.06 -17.57 9.97
N GLN A 454 -11.94 -16.97 9.55
CA GLN A 454 -10.72 -17.71 9.24
C GLN A 454 -10.07 -18.34 10.48
N VAL A 455 -9.99 -17.59 11.59
CA VAL A 455 -9.49 -18.08 12.88
C VAL A 455 -10.40 -19.19 13.45
N ALA A 456 -11.70 -19.12 13.20
CA ALA A 456 -12.66 -20.17 13.57
C ALA A 456 -12.64 -21.39 12.63
N GLY A 457 -11.90 -21.34 11.52
CA GLY A 457 -11.84 -22.40 10.53
C GLY A 457 -13.09 -22.53 9.65
N THR A 458 -14.01 -21.56 9.69
CA THR A 458 -15.23 -21.55 8.87
C THR A 458 -15.05 -20.91 7.50
N SER A 459 -13.89 -20.28 7.25
CA SER A 459 -13.48 -19.72 5.97
C SER A 459 -11.98 -19.89 5.75
N LYS A 460 -11.53 -19.96 4.49
CA LYS A 460 -10.10 -19.93 4.12
C LYS A 460 -9.63 -18.54 3.68
N GLY A 461 -10.56 -17.59 3.56
CA GLY A 461 -10.32 -16.31 2.88
C GLY A 461 -10.11 -16.46 1.38
N HIS A 462 -9.90 -15.33 0.72
CA HIS A 462 -9.58 -15.21 -0.69
C HIS A 462 -8.07 -15.33 -0.90
N VAL A 463 -7.65 -16.21 -1.80
CA VAL A 463 -6.26 -16.29 -2.28
C VAL A 463 -6.21 -15.61 -3.64
N PRO A 464 -5.41 -14.54 -3.81
CA PRO A 464 -5.26 -13.89 -5.10
C PRO A 464 -4.79 -14.88 -6.16
N THR A 465 -5.38 -14.82 -7.35
CA THR A 465 -4.98 -15.69 -8.48
C THR A 465 -3.98 -15.01 -9.42
N ASN A 466 -3.79 -13.70 -9.28
CA ASN A 466 -2.95 -12.88 -10.15
C ASN A 466 -1.96 -12.04 -9.34
N GLY A 467 -0.66 -12.22 -9.58
CA GLY A 467 0.42 -11.73 -8.70
C GLY A 467 1.04 -10.39 -9.08
N GLY A 468 0.27 -9.49 -9.69
CA GLY A 468 0.78 -8.24 -10.23
C GLY A 468 1.20 -8.33 -11.70
N PHE A 469 2.09 -7.43 -12.13
CA PHE A 469 2.50 -7.24 -13.52
C PHE A 469 3.27 -8.45 -14.07
N GLY A 470 2.55 -9.42 -14.62
CA GLY A 470 3.11 -10.65 -15.19
C GLY A 470 2.14 -11.83 -15.27
N GLY A 471 0.99 -11.78 -14.60
CA GLY A 471 -0.12 -12.72 -14.83
C GLY A 471 -0.97 -12.35 -16.05
N PRO A 472 -1.93 -13.20 -16.50
CA PRO A 472 -2.95 -12.81 -17.47
C PRO A 472 -3.55 -11.45 -17.09
N PRO A 473 -3.85 -10.53 -18.03
CA PRO A 473 -4.39 -9.23 -17.67
C PRO A 473 -5.64 -9.40 -16.78
N PRO A 474 -5.81 -8.57 -15.72
CA PRO A 474 -7.02 -8.61 -14.90
C PRO A 474 -8.26 -8.47 -15.77
N LYS A 475 -9.36 -9.13 -15.39
CA LYS A 475 -10.59 -9.03 -16.18
C LYS A 475 -11.04 -7.57 -16.17
N ILE A 476 -11.73 -7.13 -17.23
CA ILE A 476 -12.18 -5.74 -17.31
C ILE A 476 -13.12 -5.39 -16.14
N GLY A 477 -13.87 -6.36 -15.60
CA GLY A 477 -14.67 -6.15 -14.39
C GLY A 477 -13.82 -5.84 -13.16
N ASP A 478 -12.67 -6.50 -12.98
CA ASP A 478 -11.77 -6.23 -11.85
C ASP A 478 -11.17 -4.82 -11.92
N ILE A 479 -11.06 -4.26 -13.14
CA ILE A 479 -10.56 -2.91 -13.38
C ILE A 479 -11.67 -1.87 -13.22
N MET A 480 -12.89 -2.17 -13.70
CA MET A 480 -13.98 -1.19 -13.80
C MET A 480 -14.95 -1.20 -12.62
N ALA A 481 -15.05 -2.30 -11.85
CA ALA A 481 -16.02 -2.42 -10.76
C ALA A 481 -15.84 -1.32 -9.71
N GLY A 482 -14.63 -1.10 -9.22
CA GLY A 482 -14.35 -0.05 -8.24
C GLY A 482 -14.68 1.37 -8.73
N PRO A 483 -14.14 1.83 -9.88
CA PRO A 483 -14.47 3.14 -10.45
C PRO A 483 -15.96 3.35 -10.71
N LEU A 484 -16.63 2.33 -11.27
CA LEU A 484 -18.05 2.40 -11.55
C LEU A 484 -18.85 2.39 -10.25
N MET A 485 -18.58 1.49 -9.30
CA MET A 485 -19.29 1.46 -8.02
C MET A 485 -19.20 2.81 -7.31
N GLY A 486 -18.03 3.45 -7.26
CA GLY A 486 -17.90 4.79 -6.69
C GLY A 486 -18.69 5.91 -7.39
N ALA A 487 -19.14 5.70 -8.64
CA ALA A 487 -20.02 6.62 -9.36
C ALA A 487 -21.50 6.24 -9.27
N LEU A 488 -21.81 5.00 -8.88
CA LEU A 488 -23.13 4.39 -9.01
C LEU A 488 -23.78 4.06 -7.67
N ASP A 489 -22.97 3.76 -6.65
CA ASP A 489 -23.35 3.64 -5.25
C ASP A 489 -23.58 5.05 -4.68
N THR A 490 -24.83 5.50 -4.79
CA THR A 490 -25.23 6.86 -4.43
C THR A 490 -25.48 7.04 -2.94
N ASN A 491 -25.77 5.94 -2.23
CA ASN A 491 -25.97 5.95 -0.78
C ASN A 491 -24.67 5.66 0.00
N GLU A 492 -23.57 5.39 -0.71
CA GLU A 492 -22.24 5.07 -0.19
C GLU A 492 -22.23 3.88 0.78
N ASP A 493 -23.13 2.90 0.57
CA ASP A 493 -23.23 1.70 1.40
C ASP A 493 -22.22 0.59 1.01
N GLY A 494 -21.45 0.82 -0.06
CA GLY A 494 -20.45 -0.09 -0.60
C GLY A 494 -21.06 -1.22 -1.43
N GLN A 495 -22.31 -1.09 -1.83
CA GLN A 495 -23.07 -2.07 -2.61
C GLN A 495 -23.81 -1.35 -3.74
N LEU A 496 -24.12 -2.09 -4.80
CA LEU A 496 -24.93 -1.59 -5.90
C LEU A 496 -26.33 -2.17 -5.79
N SER A 497 -27.32 -1.32 -5.48
CA SER A 497 -28.71 -1.73 -5.48
C SER A 497 -29.27 -1.91 -6.89
N ARG A 498 -30.37 -2.65 -7.00
CA ARG A 498 -31.09 -2.84 -8.27
C ARG A 498 -31.55 -1.51 -8.87
N ASP A 499 -32.01 -0.59 -8.03
CA ASP A 499 -32.52 0.70 -8.45
C ASP A 499 -31.41 1.62 -8.94
N GLU A 500 -30.23 1.60 -8.30
CA GLU A 500 -29.05 2.32 -8.76
C GLU A 500 -28.58 1.81 -10.11
N TRP A 501 -28.52 0.48 -10.28
CA TRP A 501 -28.13 -0.14 -11.54
C TRP A 501 -29.10 0.20 -12.69
N ILE A 502 -30.41 0.07 -12.46
CA ILE A 502 -31.44 0.42 -13.44
C ILE A 502 -31.46 1.92 -13.72
N GLY A 503 -31.21 2.74 -12.71
CA GLY A 503 -31.12 4.19 -12.82
C GLY A 503 -30.07 4.64 -13.84
N ILE A 504 -28.98 3.88 -13.99
CA ILE A 504 -27.94 4.16 -14.99
C ILE A 504 -28.43 3.83 -16.39
N ALA A 505 -29.03 2.66 -16.58
CA ALA A 505 -29.58 2.27 -17.87
C ALA A 505 -30.55 3.36 -18.39
N LYS A 506 -31.38 3.90 -17.50
CA LYS A 506 -32.24 5.08 -17.77
C LYS A 506 -31.42 6.30 -18.15
N LYS A 507 -30.45 6.71 -17.32
CA LYS A 507 -29.59 7.87 -17.61
C LYS A 507 -28.83 7.74 -18.94
N VAL A 508 -28.38 6.53 -19.32
CA VAL A 508 -27.68 6.29 -20.60
C VAL A 508 -28.65 6.50 -21.74
N PHE A 509 -29.85 5.93 -21.64
CA PHE A 509 -30.89 6.10 -22.64
C PHE A 509 -31.26 7.58 -22.79
N ASP A 510 -31.48 8.28 -21.67
CA ASP A 510 -31.86 9.69 -21.64
C ASP A 510 -30.78 10.60 -22.22
N ALA A 511 -29.51 10.29 -21.98
CA ALA A 511 -28.36 11.01 -22.53
C ALA A 511 -28.06 10.68 -24.00
N SER A 512 -28.60 9.59 -24.54
CA SER A 512 -28.41 9.19 -25.94
C SER A 512 -29.35 9.95 -26.87
N GLU A 513 -28.87 10.31 -28.05
CA GLU A 513 -29.68 10.95 -29.09
C GLU A 513 -30.69 9.94 -29.65
N LYS A 514 -31.98 10.28 -29.65
CA LYS A 514 -33.04 9.42 -30.19
C LYS A 514 -33.29 9.77 -31.65
N ASP A 515 -33.63 8.76 -32.45
CA ASP A 515 -34.18 9.00 -33.77
C ASP A 515 -35.64 9.47 -33.71
N LYS A 516 -36.25 9.68 -34.89
CA LYS A 516 -37.64 10.13 -35.04
C LYS A 516 -38.68 9.21 -34.40
N ASP A 517 -38.33 7.94 -34.17
CA ASP A 517 -39.20 6.92 -33.60
C ASP A 517 -38.90 6.72 -32.09
N GLY A 518 -38.02 7.55 -31.52
CA GLY A 518 -37.65 7.49 -30.10
C GLY A 518 -36.60 6.42 -29.78
N LEU A 519 -35.96 5.84 -30.79
CA LEU A 519 -35.02 4.72 -30.64
C LEU A 519 -33.56 5.18 -30.60
N VAL A 520 -32.71 4.42 -29.91
CA VAL A 520 -31.28 4.70 -29.76
C VAL A 520 -30.46 3.65 -30.51
N ASP A 521 -29.68 4.07 -31.50
CA ASP A 521 -28.74 3.19 -32.22
C ASP A 521 -27.38 3.09 -31.51
N GLN A 522 -26.47 2.22 -32.00
CA GLN A 522 -25.15 2.03 -31.39
C GLN A 522 -24.32 3.32 -31.28
N LYS A 523 -24.42 4.22 -32.26
CA LYS A 523 -23.64 5.47 -32.30
C LYS A 523 -24.19 6.45 -31.26
N ALA A 524 -25.50 6.60 -31.19
CA ALA A 524 -26.16 7.41 -30.17
C ALA A 524 -25.89 6.86 -28.77
N LEU A 525 -25.94 5.54 -28.58
CA LEU A 525 -25.61 4.88 -27.33
C LEU A 525 -24.15 5.14 -26.90
N THR A 526 -23.22 5.08 -27.86
CA THR A 526 -21.81 5.42 -27.64
C THR A 526 -21.64 6.85 -27.11
N VAL A 527 -22.36 7.81 -27.71
CA VAL A 527 -22.31 9.22 -27.30
C VAL A 527 -22.89 9.39 -25.91
N GLY A 528 -24.05 8.78 -25.62
CA GLY A 528 -24.66 8.81 -24.29
C GLY A 528 -23.75 8.22 -23.21
N LEU A 529 -23.09 7.09 -23.49
CA LEU A 529 -22.12 6.47 -22.58
C LEU A 529 -20.88 7.35 -22.36
N ASN A 530 -20.34 7.97 -23.42
CA ASN A 530 -19.20 8.89 -23.30
C ASN A 530 -19.56 10.14 -22.48
N GLY A 531 -20.82 10.58 -22.50
CA GLY A 531 -21.33 11.70 -21.71
C GLY A 531 -21.45 11.41 -20.20
N MET A 532 -21.43 10.13 -19.80
CA MET A 532 -21.47 9.75 -18.37
C MET A 532 -20.13 9.90 -17.66
N PHE A 533 -19.03 9.90 -18.40
CA PHE A 533 -17.70 10.01 -17.84
C PHE A 533 -17.22 11.46 -17.95
N PRO A 534 -16.48 11.96 -16.94
CA PRO A 534 -15.92 13.31 -17.01
C PRO A 534 -15.06 13.46 -18.28
N LYS A 535 -15.32 14.54 -19.04
CA LYS A 535 -14.51 14.86 -20.22
C LYS A 535 -13.04 15.01 -19.79
N PRO A 536 -12.08 14.47 -20.58
CA PRO A 536 -10.67 14.73 -20.33
C PRO A 536 -10.43 16.25 -20.30
N PRO A 537 -9.60 16.78 -19.39
CA PRO A 537 -9.22 18.18 -19.40
C PRO A 537 -8.65 18.57 -20.77
N GLU A 538 -8.94 19.80 -21.19
CA GLU A 538 -8.48 20.37 -22.46
C GLU A 538 -6.95 20.23 -22.59
N GLY A 539 -6.48 19.65 -23.70
CA GLY A 539 -5.05 19.44 -23.98
C GLY A 539 -4.46 18.08 -23.57
N SER A 540 -5.28 17.13 -23.10
CA SER A 540 -4.83 15.74 -22.88
C SER A 540 -4.63 14.97 -24.20
N PRO A 541 -3.51 14.25 -24.39
CA PRO A 541 -3.29 13.46 -25.59
C PRO A 541 -4.33 12.32 -25.67
N PRO A 542 -4.86 12.02 -26.86
CA PRO A 542 -5.86 10.97 -27.04
C PRO A 542 -5.26 9.60 -26.62
N PRO A 543 -6.07 8.68 -26.07
CA PRO A 543 -5.63 7.34 -25.73
C PRO A 543 -4.98 6.66 -26.95
N PRO A 544 -3.89 5.89 -26.76
CA PRO A 544 -3.27 5.16 -27.87
C PRO A 544 -4.29 4.29 -28.59
N GLY A 545 -4.41 4.43 -29.92
CA GLY A 545 -5.27 3.58 -30.75
C GLY A 545 -6.75 3.96 -30.83
N GLY A 546 -7.17 5.18 -30.43
CA GLY A 546 -8.56 5.62 -30.59
C GLY A 546 -9.57 4.91 -29.66
N PHE A 547 -9.07 4.29 -28.59
CA PHE A 547 -9.89 3.64 -27.57
C PHE A 547 -10.77 4.66 -26.84
N SER A 548 -12.10 4.50 -26.89
CA SER A 548 -13.05 5.22 -26.04
C SER A 548 -13.93 4.22 -25.31
N LEU A 549 -14.22 4.50 -24.04
CA LEU A 549 -14.99 3.57 -23.20
C LEU A 549 -16.42 3.39 -23.73
N GLY A 550 -17.04 4.45 -24.27
CA GLY A 550 -18.33 4.35 -24.95
C GLY A 550 -18.29 3.45 -26.19
N ASN A 551 -17.25 3.55 -27.03
CA ASN A 551 -17.10 2.66 -28.20
C ASN A 551 -16.92 1.20 -27.79
N PHE A 552 -16.20 0.96 -26.69
CA PHE A 552 -15.98 -0.38 -26.15
C PHE A 552 -17.27 -1.00 -25.60
N MET A 553 -18.13 -0.20 -24.95
CA MET A 553 -19.31 -0.70 -24.23
C MET A 553 -20.60 -0.75 -25.07
N ALA A 554 -20.78 0.15 -26.03
CA ALA A 554 -22.06 0.29 -26.75
C ALA A 554 -22.45 -0.97 -27.53
N GLY A 555 -21.50 -1.62 -28.21
CA GLY A 555 -21.76 -2.83 -28.98
C GLY A 555 -22.25 -4.01 -28.12
N PRO A 556 -21.53 -4.40 -27.06
CA PRO A 556 -21.98 -5.43 -26.12
C PRO A 556 -23.33 -5.13 -25.45
N ILE A 557 -23.56 -3.87 -25.06
CA ILE A 557 -24.84 -3.44 -24.47
C ILE A 557 -25.99 -3.60 -25.47
N LEU A 558 -25.83 -3.07 -26.68
CA LEU A 558 -26.82 -3.19 -27.76
C LEU A 558 -27.12 -4.65 -28.06
N SER A 559 -26.09 -5.47 -28.26
CA SER A 559 -26.25 -6.91 -28.59
C SER A 559 -27.00 -7.70 -27.53
N ARG A 560 -26.98 -7.25 -26.26
CA ARG A 560 -27.68 -7.89 -25.16
C ARG A 560 -29.09 -7.34 -24.93
N ALA A 561 -29.29 -6.06 -25.22
CA ALA A 561 -30.54 -5.35 -24.95
C ALA A 561 -31.52 -5.37 -26.12
N ASP A 562 -31.02 -5.38 -27.36
CA ASP A 562 -31.81 -5.42 -28.59
C ASP A 562 -32.50 -6.79 -28.74
N ALA A 563 -33.71 -6.88 -28.18
CA ALA A 563 -34.46 -8.12 -28.09
C ALA A 563 -35.09 -8.50 -29.44
N ASN A 564 -35.47 -7.50 -30.24
CA ASN A 564 -36.11 -7.66 -31.54
C ASN A 564 -35.10 -7.77 -32.71
N LYS A 565 -33.81 -7.50 -32.46
CA LYS A 565 -32.68 -7.53 -33.40
C LYS A 565 -32.80 -6.49 -34.52
N ASP A 566 -33.36 -5.32 -34.22
CA ASP A 566 -33.50 -4.22 -35.18
C ASP A 566 -32.28 -3.28 -35.24
N GLY A 567 -31.27 -3.52 -34.39
CA GLY A 567 -30.05 -2.74 -34.29
C GLY A 567 -30.21 -1.44 -33.50
N LYS A 568 -31.34 -1.25 -32.82
CA LYS A 568 -31.67 -0.09 -32.00
C LYS A 568 -32.24 -0.53 -30.65
N LEU A 569 -32.44 0.41 -29.75
CA LEU A 569 -32.97 0.16 -28.42
C LEU A 569 -34.15 1.07 -28.12
N THR A 570 -35.18 0.48 -27.55
CA THR A 570 -36.18 1.17 -26.71
C THR A 570 -35.68 1.32 -25.27
N SER A 571 -36.31 2.21 -24.51
CA SER A 571 -36.02 2.37 -23.08
C SER A 571 -36.34 1.08 -22.31
N GLU A 572 -37.45 0.44 -22.67
CA GLU A 572 -37.93 -0.83 -22.09
C GLU A 572 -36.94 -1.97 -22.33
N GLU A 573 -36.37 -2.07 -23.53
CA GLU A 573 -35.36 -3.09 -23.86
C GLU A 573 -34.09 -2.90 -23.04
N LEU A 574 -33.57 -1.68 -22.96
CA LEU A 574 -32.35 -1.38 -22.20
C LEU A 574 -32.55 -1.60 -20.70
N ILE A 575 -33.66 -1.12 -20.13
CA ILE A 575 -34.02 -1.34 -18.72
C ILE A 575 -34.26 -2.83 -18.44
N GLY A 576 -34.98 -3.51 -19.33
CA GLY A 576 -35.27 -4.94 -19.20
C GLY A 576 -34.01 -5.80 -19.24
N ALA A 577 -33.05 -5.46 -20.10
CA ALA A 577 -31.76 -6.13 -20.17
C ALA A 577 -30.89 -5.85 -18.94
N ALA A 578 -30.85 -4.60 -18.46
CA ALA A 578 -30.16 -4.23 -17.23
C ALA A 578 -30.74 -4.98 -16.01
N SER A 579 -32.07 -5.05 -15.92
CA SER A 579 -32.81 -5.81 -14.91
C SER A 579 -32.44 -7.30 -14.95
N LYS A 580 -32.53 -7.96 -16.11
CA LYS A 580 -32.20 -9.39 -16.25
C LYS A 580 -30.74 -9.68 -15.90
N LEU A 581 -29.83 -8.77 -16.28
CA LEU A 581 -28.42 -8.90 -15.95
C LEU A 581 -28.19 -8.80 -14.44
N PHE A 582 -28.82 -7.85 -13.75
CA PHE A 582 -28.73 -7.74 -12.29
C PHE A 582 -29.24 -9.00 -11.60
N ASP A 583 -30.42 -9.48 -11.98
CA ASP A 583 -31.05 -10.66 -11.37
C ASP A 583 -30.21 -11.94 -11.57
N ALA A 584 -29.41 -12.02 -12.64
CA ALA A 584 -28.48 -13.14 -12.88
C ALA A 584 -27.27 -13.17 -11.92
N PHE A 585 -26.88 -12.01 -11.39
CA PHE A 585 -25.74 -11.87 -10.48
C PHE A 585 -26.16 -11.68 -9.01
N ASP A 586 -27.41 -11.29 -8.73
CA ASP A 586 -28.01 -11.31 -7.39
C ASP A 586 -28.47 -12.72 -6.98
N LYS A 587 -27.50 -13.64 -6.93
CA LYS A 587 -27.76 -15.07 -6.63
C LYS A 587 -28.45 -15.29 -5.28
N LYS A 588 -28.28 -14.35 -4.35
CA LYS A 588 -28.86 -14.40 -3.00
C LYS A 588 -30.24 -13.72 -2.92
N LYS A 589 -30.71 -13.09 -4.00
CA LYS A 589 -31.95 -12.29 -4.03
C LYS A 589 -31.97 -11.22 -2.93
N ALA A 590 -30.82 -10.62 -2.67
CA ALA A 590 -30.64 -9.60 -1.64
C ALA A 590 -31.05 -8.20 -2.12
N GLY A 591 -31.33 -8.03 -3.42
CA GLY A 591 -31.64 -6.75 -4.05
C GLY A 591 -30.41 -5.86 -4.27
N LYS A 592 -29.21 -6.39 -4.01
CA LYS A 592 -27.94 -5.65 -3.98
C LYS A 592 -26.74 -6.51 -4.34
N LEU A 593 -25.77 -5.93 -5.03
CA LEU A 593 -24.52 -6.57 -5.43
C LEU A 593 -23.33 -5.94 -4.71
N GLU A 594 -22.51 -6.77 -4.08
CA GLU A 594 -21.19 -6.36 -3.60
C GLU A 594 -20.24 -6.17 -4.79
N GLU A 595 -19.11 -5.46 -4.59
CA GLU A 595 -18.16 -5.12 -5.66
C GLU A 595 -17.65 -6.36 -6.41
N SER A 596 -17.44 -7.46 -5.71
CA SER A 596 -17.03 -8.73 -6.33
C SER A 596 -18.07 -9.30 -7.31
N ALA A 597 -19.35 -9.33 -6.93
CA ALA A 597 -20.43 -9.78 -7.80
C ALA A 597 -20.64 -8.79 -8.97
N PHE A 598 -20.44 -7.50 -8.72
CA PHE A 598 -20.47 -6.47 -9.74
C PHE A 598 -19.30 -6.60 -10.74
N SER A 599 -18.09 -6.93 -10.28
CA SER A 599 -16.94 -7.25 -11.14
C SER A 599 -17.24 -8.46 -12.05
N GLU A 600 -17.82 -9.52 -11.50
CA GLU A 600 -18.22 -10.68 -12.31
C GLU A 600 -19.27 -10.29 -13.37
N MET A 601 -20.26 -9.48 -12.99
CA MET A 601 -21.29 -8.96 -13.89
C MET A 601 -20.69 -8.12 -15.03
N LEU A 602 -19.74 -7.22 -14.73
CA LEU A 602 -19.03 -6.42 -15.72
C LEU A 602 -18.15 -7.27 -16.62
N SER A 603 -17.53 -8.32 -16.09
CA SER A 603 -16.71 -9.25 -16.87
C SER A 603 -17.54 -10.12 -17.82
N ASP A 604 -18.79 -10.45 -17.47
CA ASP A 604 -19.76 -11.12 -18.35
C ASP A 604 -20.25 -10.17 -19.44
N LEU A 605 -20.55 -8.93 -19.08
CA LEU A 605 -21.01 -7.91 -20.01
C LEU A 605 -19.94 -7.50 -21.01
N PHE A 606 -18.67 -7.50 -20.59
CA PHE A 606 -17.53 -7.05 -21.39
C PHE A 606 -16.40 -8.10 -21.38
N PRO A 607 -16.56 -9.23 -22.10
CA PRO A 607 -15.49 -10.22 -22.17
C PRO A 607 -14.24 -9.64 -22.84
N ALA A 608 -13.06 -10.09 -22.41
CA ALA A 608 -11.79 -9.56 -22.93
C ALA A 608 -11.70 -9.69 -24.46
N PRO A 609 -11.16 -8.67 -25.18
CA PRO A 609 -10.91 -8.80 -26.60
C PRO A 609 -9.96 -9.97 -26.85
N LYS A 610 -10.26 -10.82 -27.85
CA LYS A 610 -9.32 -11.84 -28.33
C LYS A 610 -8.17 -11.14 -29.06
N PHE A 611 -7.14 -10.71 -28.33
CA PHE A 611 -5.89 -10.31 -28.95
C PHE A 611 -5.16 -11.58 -29.42
N GLY A 612 -4.74 -11.60 -30.69
CA GLY A 612 -3.83 -12.62 -31.19
C GLY A 612 -2.52 -12.64 -30.39
N PRO A 613 -1.71 -13.70 -30.52
CA PRO A 613 -0.45 -13.79 -29.78
C PRO A 613 0.42 -12.54 -30.01
N PRO A 614 1.15 -12.07 -28.99
CA PRO A 614 1.99 -10.88 -29.11
C PRO A 614 2.99 -11.08 -30.27
N PRO A 615 3.34 -10.00 -31.01
CA PRO A 615 4.37 -10.10 -32.02
C PRO A 615 5.65 -10.59 -31.35
N GLY A 616 6.25 -11.64 -31.91
CA GLY A 616 7.50 -12.21 -31.42
C GLY A 616 8.61 -11.14 -31.36
N PRO A 617 9.67 -11.38 -30.57
CA PRO A 617 10.80 -10.47 -30.52
C PRO A 617 11.33 -10.20 -31.94
N PRO A 618 11.76 -8.97 -32.24
CA PRO A 618 12.31 -8.65 -33.56
C PRO A 618 13.48 -9.59 -33.85
N THR A 619 13.43 -10.29 -34.97
CA THR A 619 14.61 -10.99 -35.48
C THR A 619 15.69 -9.96 -35.81
N LYS A 620 16.95 -10.36 -35.65
CA LYS A 620 18.12 -9.47 -35.76
C LYS A 620 18.25 -8.72 -37.10
N ASP A 621 17.43 -9.05 -38.10
CA ASP A 621 17.56 -8.54 -39.47
C ASP A 621 16.43 -7.60 -39.93
N GLY A 622 15.66 -7.02 -39.00
CA GLY A 622 14.85 -5.83 -39.28
C GLY A 622 13.74 -5.98 -40.34
N LYS A 623 13.37 -7.20 -40.75
CA LYS A 623 12.19 -7.46 -41.58
C LYS A 623 11.03 -7.92 -40.70
N LYS A 624 9.95 -7.13 -40.70
CA LYS A 624 8.66 -7.53 -40.12
C LYS A 624 8.09 -8.73 -40.91
N PRO A 625 7.34 -9.63 -40.25
CA PRO A 625 6.45 -10.56 -40.94
C PRO A 625 5.35 -9.81 -41.73
#